data_AF-A0A813RHV2-F1
#
_entry.id   AF-A0A813RHV2-F1
#
_cell.length_a   1.000
_cell.length_b   1.000
_cell.length_c   1.000
_cell.angle_alpha   90.00
_cell.angle_beta   90.00
_cell.angle_gamma   90.00
#
_symmetry.space_group_name_H-M   'P 1'
#
loop_
_entity.id
_entity.type
_entity.pdbx_description
1 polymer ?
#
loop_
_entity_poly.entity_id
_entity_poly.type
_entity_poly.pdbx_seq_one_letter_code
_entity_poly.pdbx_strand_id
1 'polypeptide(L)'
;MSGENDWNEDLCGCFSDCGTCCYGYWCTPCLFGSNATKIDGKNCFLMCCLYGLLTSVYLCWLPHYFERQKLREKYNLKPNPSCGDCPTTLFCSPCALCQEAREMKSRKNEQSVAFKANSAPTVVSQPVPDSKDINPLNTRL
;
A
#
# COMPACT_ATOMS: atom_id res chain seq x y z
N MET A 1 -13.00 5.30 -18.67
CA MET A 1 -12.08 4.18 -18.38
C MET A 1 -11.48 4.46 -17.03
N SER A 2 -11.98 3.81 -15.97
CA SER A 2 -11.34 3.94 -14.64
C SER A 2 -9.91 3.43 -14.77
N GLY A 3 -8.93 4.29 -14.49
CA GLY A 3 -7.53 3.89 -14.46
C GLY A 3 -7.34 2.86 -13.35
N GLU A 4 -7.12 1.62 -13.73
CA GLU A 4 -6.80 0.55 -12.79
C GLU A 4 -5.36 0.71 -12.32
N ASN A 5 -5.11 0.55 -11.02
CA ASN A 5 -3.79 0.70 -10.43
C ASN A 5 -3.01 -0.62 -10.46
N ASP A 6 -1.70 -0.54 -10.68
CA ASP A 6 -0.79 -1.67 -10.48
C ASP A 6 -0.41 -1.82 -8.99
N TRP A 7 0.08 -3.00 -8.61
CA TRP A 7 0.74 -3.19 -7.31
C TRP A 7 2.00 -2.34 -7.25
N ASN A 8 2.29 -1.72 -6.10
CA ASN A 8 3.51 -0.95 -5.92
C ASN A 8 4.76 -1.85 -5.81
N GLU A 9 4.58 -3.11 -5.43
CA GLU A 9 5.68 -4.08 -5.29
C GLU A 9 5.30 -5.49 -5.78
N ASP A 10 6.30 -6.22 -6.27
CA ASP A 10 6.18 -7.61 -6.68
C ASP A 10 6.04 -8.57 -5.49
N LEU A 11 5.47 -9.76 -5.75
CA LEU A 11 5.31 -10.82 -4.75
C LEU A 11 6.64 -11.28 -4.15
N CYS A 12 7.68 -11.41 -4.98
CA CYS A 12 9.01 -11.88 -4.57
C CYS A 12 9.91 -10.76 -4.01
N GLY A 13 9.36 -9.58 -3.68
CA GLY A 13 10.04 -8.54 -2.88
C GLY A 13 10.35 -8.96 -1.44
N CYS A 14 10.34 -10.25 -1.10
CA CYS A 14 10.59 -10.76 0.25
C CYS A 14 11.99 -10.36 0.80
N PHE A 15 12.93 -10.02 -0.08
CA PHE A 15 14.28 -9.58 0.30
C PHE A 15 14.40 -8.05 0.53
N SER A 16 13.40 -7.24 0.21
CA SER A 16 13.44 -5.77 0.42
C SER A 16 12.94 -5.35 1.82
N ASP A 17 12.05 -6.12 2.44
CA ASP A 17 11.62 -5.96 3.85
C ASP A 17 11.69 -7.30 4.59
N CYS A 18 12.92 -7.69 4.94
CA CYS A 18 13.21 -8.95 5.60
C CYS A 18 12.46 -9.06 6.95
N GLY A 19 12.27 -7.96 7.67
CA GLY A 19 11.54 -7.95 8.95
C GLY A 19 10.07 -8.35 8.81
N THR A 20 9.36 -7.77 7.84
CA THR A 20 7.97 -8.15 7.53
C THR A 20 7.89 -9.59 7.01
N CYS A 21 8.86 -10.04 6.21
CA CYS A 21 8.92 -11.40 5.69
C CYS A 21 9.18 -12.44 6.78
N CYS A 22 10.10 -12.14 7.70
CA CYS A 22 10.38 -12.95 8.89
C CYS A 22 9.14 -13.07 9.77
N TYR A 23 8.49 -11.95 10.11
CA TYR A 23 7.24 -11.96 10.88
C TYR A 23 6.12 -12.74 10.17
N GLY A 24 5.97 -12.55 8.86
CA GLY A 24 5.02 -13.29 8.04
C GLY A 24 5.31 -14.78 7.92
N TYR A 25 6.57 -15.19 7.99
CA TYR A 25 6.98 -16.60 7.99
C TYR A 25 6.79 -17.27 9.36
N TRP A 26 7.17 -16.59 10.44
CA TRP A 26 7.06 -17.11 11.81
C TRP A 26 5.65 -17.02 12.39
N CYS A 27 4.82 -16.07 11.96
CA CYS A 27 3.40 -16.03 12.29
C CYS A 27 2.54 -15.54 11.11
N THR A 28 2.42 -16.36 10.07
CA THR A 28 1.48 -16.14 8.95
C THR A 28 0.05 -15.81 9.41
N PRO A 29 -0.53 -16.51 10.41
CA PRO A 29 -1.89 -16.21 10.88
C PRO A 29 -2.01 -14.81 11.50
N CYS A 30 -0.99 -14.37 12.24
CA CYS A 30 -0.96 -13.03 12.83
C CYS A 30 -0.90 -11.94 11.75
N LEU A 31 -0.12 -12.18 10.69
CA LEU A 31 -0.02 -11.26 9.56
C LEU A 31 -1.34 -11.15 8.81
N PHE A 32 -2.01 -12.28 8.55
CA PHE A 32 -3.36 -12.28 7.96
C PHE A 32 -4.36 -11.50 8.83
N GLY A 33 -4.38 -11.75 10.15
CA GLY A 33 -5.25 -11.02 11.07
C GLY A 33 -5.00 -9.51 11.04
N SER A 34 -3.73 -9.09 11.05
CA SER A 34 -3.35 -7.68 10.94
C SER A 34 -3.80 -7.05 9.61
N ASN A 35 -3.66 -7.79 8.51
CA ASN A 35 -4.08 -7.32 7.19
C ASN A 35 -5.60 -7.15 7.12
N ALA A 36 -6.36 -8.14 7.56
CA ALA A 36 -7.82 -8.08 7.61
C ALA A 36 -8.30 -6.86 8.43
N THR A 37 -7.70 -6.60 9.59
CA THR A 37 -7.99 -5.39 10.38
C THR A 37 -7.73 -4.10 9.61
N LYS A 38 -6.64 -4.02 8.83
CA LYS A 38 -6.31 -2.83 8.03
C LYS A 38 -7.19 -2.68 6.79
N ILE A 39 -7.69 -3.78 6.24
CA ILE A 39 -8.55 -3.80 5.05
C ILE A 39 -9.94 -3.28 5.41
N ASP A 40 -10.63 -3.92 6.36
CA ASP A 40 -12.04 -3.62 6.66
C ASP A 40 -12.38 -3.52 8.16
N GLY A 41 -11.37 -3.45 9.04
CA GLY A 41 -11.61 -3.25 10.47
C GLY A 41 -11.97 -4.52 11.24
N LYS A 42 -11.83 -5.72 10.65
CA LYS A 42 -12.02 -6.99 11.36
C LYS A 42 -11.17 -7.14 12.61
N ASN A 43 -11.66 -7.92 13.58
CA ASN A 43 -10.90 -8.27 14.76
C ASN A 43 -9.67 -9.13 14.40
N CYS A 44 -8.48 -8.62 14.72
CA CYS A 44 -7.20 -9.25 14.40
C CYS A 44 -7.09 -10.67 14.98
N PHE A 45 -7.46 -10.86 16.25
CA PHE A 45 -7.38 -12.15 16.92
C PHE A 45 -8.32 -13.18 16.29
N LEU A 46 -9.57 -12.79 16.00
CA LEU A 46 -10.53 -13.68 15.36
C LEU A 46 -10.08 -14.13 13.98
N MET A 47 -9.55 -13.20 13.17
CA MET A 47 -9.03 -13.50 11.84
C MET A 47 -7.76 -14.36 11.88
N CYS A 48 -6.88 -14.10 12.85
CA CYS A 48 -5.71 -14.95 13.13
C CYS A 48 -6.13 -16.38 13.48
N CYS A 49 -7.07 -16.55 14.40
CA CYS A 49 -7.59 -17.87 14.79
C CYS A 49 -8.31 -18.57 13.64
N LEU A 50 -9.14 -17.85 12.86
CA LEU A 50 -9.82 -18.38 11.69
C LEU A 50 -8.81 -18.90 10.65
N TYR A 51 -7.79 -18.10 10.34
CA TYR A 51 -6.75 -18.48 9.40
C TYR A 51 -5.94 -19.68 9.90
N GLY A 52 -5.54 -19.68 11.19
CA GLY A 52 -4.83 -20.79 11.81
C GLY A 52 -5.63 -22.09 11.80
N LEU A 53 -6.92 -22.04 12.13
CA LEU A 53 -7.83 -23.18 12.10
C LEU A 53 -8.04 -23.71 10.69
N LEU A 54 -8.23 -22.82 9.70
CA LEU A 54 -8.37 -23.24 8.31
C LEU A 54 -7.06 -23.73 7.69
N THR A 55 -5.92 -23.32 8.25
CA THR A 55 -4.61 -23.85 7.85
C THR A 55 -4.46 -25.33 8.21
N SER A 56 -4.97 -25.77 9.38
CA SER A 56 -4.87 -27.18 9.80
C SER A 56 -5.67 -28.15 8.93
N VAL A 57 -6.64 -27.63 8.15
CA VAL A 57 -7.46 -28.39 7.20
C VAL A 57 -7.18 -28.02 5.74
N TYR A 58 -6.08 -27.31 5.45
CA TYR A 58 -5.65 -26.88 4.11
C TYR A 58 -6.65 -25.96 3.37
N LEU A 59 -7.51 -25.25 4.10
CA LEU A 59 -8.51 -24.32 3.57
C LEU A 59 -8.18 -22.84 3.82
N CYS A 60 -6.97 -22.51 4.30
CA CYS A 60 -6.57 -21.13 4.59
C CYS A 60 -6.57 -20.19 3.37
N TRP A 61 -6.50 -20.75 2.15
CA TRP A 61 -6.57 -19.98 0.90
C TRP A 61 -7.94 -19.32 0.69
N LEU A 62 -9.02 -19.88 1.24
CA LEU A 62 -10.38 -19.32 1.12
C LEU A 62 -10.51 -17.94 1.78
N PRO A 63 -10.29 -17.78 3.10
CA PRO A 63 -10.37 -16.46 3.74
C PRO A 63 -9.32 -15.51 3.15
N HIS A 64 -8.13 -16.01 2.81
CA HIS A 64 -7.09 -15.20 2.17
C HIS A 64 -7.56 -14.60 0.84
N TYR A 65 -8.15 -15.42 -0.03
CA TYR A 65 -8.68 -14.97 -1.30
C TYR A 65 -9.70 -13.84 -1.13
N PHE A 66 -10.65 -13.98 -0.20
CA PHE A 66 -11.66 -12.96 0.04
C PHE A 66 -11.06 -11.64 0.55
N GLU A 67 -10.12 -11.68 1.50
CA GLU A 67 -9.44 -10.45 1.93
C GLU A 67 -8.66 -9.79 0.80
N ARG A 68 -7.99 -10.59 -0.04
CA ARG A 68 -7.24 -10.09 -1.19
C ARG A 68 -8.15 -9.41 -2.22
N GLN A 69 -9.35 -9.94 -2.45
CA GLN A 69 -10.35 -9.28 -3.31
C GLN A 69 -10.78 -7.93 -2.72
N LYS A 70 -11.10 -7.89 -1.42
CA LYS A 70 -11.44 -6.64 -0.73
C LYS A 70 -10.33 -5.60 -0.80
N LEU A 71 -9.07 -6.02 -0.69
CA LEU A 71 -7.92 -5.14 -0.83
C LEU A 71 -7.81 -4.57 -2.27
N ARG A 72 -8.01 -5.41 -3.28
CA ARG A 72 -8.00 -4.99 -4.69
C ARG A 72 -9.11 -3.99 -4.97
N GLU A 73 -10.32 -4.24 -4.49
CA GLU A 73 -11.45 -3.32 -4.58
C GLU A 73 -11.13 -1.99 -3.87
N LYS A 74 -10.60 -2.05 -2.64
CA LYS A 74 -10.26 -0.87 -1.83
C LYS A 74 -9.28 0.07 -2.52
N TYR A 75 -8.35 -0.46 -3.32
CA TYR A 75 -7.32 0.33 -4.01
C TYR A 75 -7.49 0.40 -5.53
N ASN A 76 -8.63 -0.07 -6.06
CA ASN A 76 -8.88 -0.18 -7.50
C ASN A 76 -7.71 -0.83 -8.26
N LEU A 77 -7.17 -1.92 -7.70
CA LEU A 77 -6.08 -2.67 -8.31
C LEU A 77 -6.57 -3.47 -9.51
N LYS A 78 -5.73 -3.62 -10.54
CA LYS A 78 -6.07 -4.39 -11.74
C LYS A 78 -6.60 -5.78 -11.38
N PRO A 79 -7.71 -6.21 -12.01
CA PRO A 79 -8.18 -7.58 -11.91
C PRO A 79 -7.12 -8.53 -12.46
N ASN A 80 -7.02 -9.70 -11.85
CA ASN A 80 -5.86 -10.56 -12.05
C ASN A 80 -5.88 -11.16 -13.49
N PRO A 81 -4.82 -11.00 -14.30
CA PRO A 81 -4.78 -11.56 -15.66
C PRO A 81 -4.49 -13.08 -15.70
N SER A 82 -4.28 -13.74 -14.56
CA SER A 82 -3.98 -15.18 -14.52
C SER A 82 -4.44 -15.81 -13.21
N CYS A 83 -4.75 -17.11 -13.29
CA CYS A 83 -4.93 -18.07 -12.20
C CYS A 83 -3.66 -18.23 -11.30
N GLY A 84 -2.82 -17.19 -11.19
CA GLY A 84 -1.54 -17.17 -10.48
C GLY A 84 -1.66 -16.95 -8.96
N ASP A 85 -2.85 -16.60 -8.45
CA ASP A 85 -3.11 -16.64 -7.01
C ASP A 85 -3.29 -18.09 -6.51
N CYS A 86 -3.66 -19.06 -7.36
CA CYS A 86 -3.82 -20.45 -6.93
C CYS A 86 -2.49 -21.06 -6.45
N PRO A 87 -1.41 -21.10 -7.26
CA PRO A 87 -0.12 -21.58 -6.80
C PRO A 87 0.48 -20.66 -5.73
N THR A 88 0.19 -19.35 -5.74
CA THR A 88 0.85 -18.46 -4.79
C THR A 88 0.19 -18.43 -3.42
N THR A 89 -1.13 -18.59 -3.32
CA THR A 89 -1.81 -18.81 -2.03
C THR A 89 -1.61 -20.24 -1.52
N LEU A 90 -1.42 -21.23 -2.41
CA LEU A 90 -1.10 -22.62 -2.02
C LEU A 90 0.38 -22.83 -1.66
N PHE A 91 1.33 -22.21 -2.37
CA PHE A 91 2.78 -22.46 -2.22
C PHE A 91 3.58 -21.28 -1.61
N CYS A 92 3.08 -20.04 -1.60
CA CYS A 92 3.66 -18.96 -0.79
C CYS A 92 2.63 -17.94 -0.26
N SER A 93 1.63 -18.41 0.50
CA SER A 93 0.73 -17.52 1.24
C SER A 93 1.45 -16.41 2.04
N PRO A 94 2.59 -16.69 2.73
CA PRO A 94 3.33 -15.65 3.43
C PRO A 94 3.80 -14.52 2.51
N CYS A 95 4.29 -14.83 1.30
CA CYS A 95 4.75 -13.84 0.34
C CYS A 95 3.61 -12.90 -0.07
N ALA A 96 2.44 -13.47 -0.38
CA ALA A 96 1.27 -12.72 -0.78
C ALA A 96 0.75 -11.84 0.36
N LEU A 97 0.70 -12.34 1.60
CA LEU A 97 0.33 -11.53 2.78
C LEU A 97 1.33 -10.40 3.05
N CYS A 98 2.62 -10.64 2.81
CA CYS A 98 3.64 -9.60 2.90
C CYS A 98 3.46 -8.54 1.81
N GLN A 99 3.17 -8.94 0.57
CA GLN A 99 2.86 -8.00 -0.51
C GLN A 99 1.68 -7.09 -0.13
N GLU A 100 0.60 -7.67 0.40
CA GLU A 100 -0.58 -6.92 0.85
C GLU A 100 -0.23 -5.94 1.99
N ALA A 101 0.60 -6.36 2.94
CA ALA A 101 1.05 -5.50 4.02
C ALA A 101 1.90 -4.32 3.53
N ARG A 102 2.80 -4.55 2.55
CA ARG A 102 3.62 -3.52 1.93
C ARG A 102 2.78 -2.55 1.11
N GLU A 103 1.82 -3.07 0.35
CA GLU A 103 0.88 -2.27 -0.43
C GLU A 103 0.13 -1.26 0.45
N MET A 104 -0.46 -1.73 1.56
CA MET A 104 -1.14 -0.87 2.52
C MET A 104 -0.21 0.18 3.13
N LYS A 105 1.05 -0.20 3.40
CA LYS A 105 2.06 0.71 3.97
C LYS A 105 2.48 1.79 2.96
N SER A 106 2.73 1.43 1.70
CA SER A 106 3.09 2.38 0.63
C SER A 106 2.02 3.44 0.44
N ARG A 107 0.76 3.00 0.29
CA ARG A 107 -0.37 3.91 0.06
C ARG A 107 -0.64 4.83 1.27
N LYS A 108 -0.44 4.34 2.49
CA LYS A 108 -0.52 5.19 3.70
C LYS A 108 0.59 6.25 3.71
N ASN A 109 1.80 5.88 3.31
CA ASN A 109 2.92 6.81 3.23
C ASN A 109 2.67 7.89 2.17
N GLU A 110 2.21 7.51 0.96
CA GLU A 110 1.83 8.43 -0.11
C GLU A 110 0.77 9.45 0.35
N GLN A 111 -0.29 8.98 1.03
CA GLN A 111 -1.31 9.87 1.61
C GLN A 111 -0.74 10.82 2.65
N SER A 112 0.18 10.35 3.50
CA SER A 112 0.83 11.20 4.52
C SER A 112 1.74 12.28 3.92
N VAL A 113 2.42 11.97 2.81
CA VAL A 113 3.25 12.93 2.08
C VAL A 113 2.38 13.96 1.38
N ALA A 114 1.30 13.54 0.70
CA ALA A 114 0.35 14.45 0.07
C ALA A 114 -0.29 15.41 1.08
N PHE A 115 -0.68 14.91 2.25
CA PHE A 115 -1.23 15.76 3.32
C PHE A 115 -0.21 16.80 3.81
N LYS A 116 1.05 16.39 4.04
CA LYS A 116 2.13 17.30 4.44
C LYS A 116 2.42 18.37 3.39
N ALA A 117 2.45 17.99 2.11
CA ALA A 117 2.66 18.93 1.00
C ALA A 117 1.53 19.97 0.90
N ASN A 118 0.28 19.55 1.10
CA ASN A 118 -0.88 20.45 1.09
C ASN A 118 -0.99 21.32 2.35
N SER A 119 -0.35 20.93 3.46
CA SER A 119 -0.35 21.67 4.73
C SER A 119 0.84 22.63 4.86
N ALA A 120 1.84 22.51 3.98
CA ALA A 120 2.89 23.52 3.87
C ALA A 120 2.25 24.80 3.28
N PRO A 121 2.47 25.99 3.86
CA PRO A 121 1.96 27.21 3.27
C PRO A 121 2.51 27.32 1.86
N THR A 122 1.63 27.40 0.87
CA THR A 122 1.97 27.77 -0.50
C THR A 122 2.73 29.08 -0.40
N VAL A 123 4.06 29.04 -0.49
CA VAL A 123 4.84 30.23 -0.82
C VAL A 123 4.38 30.57 -2.22
N VAL A 124 3.43 31.51 -2.31
CA VAL A 124 3.07 32.19 -3.54
C VAL A 124 4.38 32.79 -4.03
N SER A 125 5.03 32.11 -4.97
CA SER A 125 6.13 32.68 -5.73
C SER A 125 5.53 33.83 -6.54
N GLN A 126 5.58 35.03 -5.98
CA GLN A 126 5.27 36.24 -6.72
C GLN A 126 6.24 36.29 -7.92
N PRO A 127 5.75 36.57 -9.14
CA PRO A 127 6.64 36.73 -10.28
C PRO A 127 7.64 37.85 -9.97
N VAL A 128 8.93 37.53 -10.14
CA VAL A 128 10.04 38.48 -10.00
C VAL A 128 9.76 39.66 -10.94
N PRO A 129 9.68 40.91 -10.45
CA PRO A 129 9.55 42.06 -11.33
C PRO A 129 10.79 42.15 -12.21
N ASP A 130 10.56 42.22 -13.52
CA ASP A 130 11.59 42.29 -14.54
C ASP A 130 12.46 43.54 -14.33
N SER A 131 13.77 43.35 -14.23
CA SER A 131 14.77 44.35 -13.84
C SER A 131 15.08 45.38 -14.95
N LYS A 132 14.07 45.87 -15.69
CA LYS A 132 14.29 46.72 -16.88
C LYS A 132 13.86 48.18 -16.78
N ASP A 133 13.30 48.64 -15.66
CA ASP A 133 12.87 50.04 -15.52
C ASP A 133 13.66 50.85 -14.48
N ILE A 134 15.00 50.70 -14.42
CA ILE A 134 15.85 51.73 -13.78
C ILE A 134 16.28 52.70 -14.89
N ASN A 135 15.49 53.76 -15.10
CA ASN A 135 15.87 54.88 -15.96
C ASN A 135 16.63 55.93 -15.11
N PRO A 136 17.94 56.13 -15.31
CA PRO A 136 18.73 57.06 -14.51
C PRO A 136 18.64 58.48 -15.09
N LEU A 137 17.47 59.10 -15.09
CA LEU A 137 17.31 60.49 -15.50
C LEU A 137 16.18 61.16 -14.71
N ASN A 138 16.41 61.36 -13.41
CA ASN A 138 15.73 62.44 -12.69
C ASN A 138 16.58 62.97 -11.53
N THR A 139 17.55 63.83 -11.86
CA THR A 139 18.08 64.81 -10.91
C THR A 139 18.44 66.08 -11.69
N ARG A 140 17.42 66.88 -12.00
CA ARG A 140 17.58 68.32 -12.16
C ARG A 140 17.34 68.94 -10.79
N LEU A 141 18.40 69.49 -10.19
CA LEU A 141 18.46 70.76 -9.48
C LEU A 141 19.93 71.16 -9.39
#